data_AF-A0A225SMX6-F1
#
_entry.id   AF-A0A225SMX6-F1
#
_cell.length_a   1.000
_cell.length_b   1.000
_cell.length_c   1.000
_cell.angle_alpha   90.00
_cell.angle_beta   90.00
_cell.angle_gamma   90.00
#
_symmetry.space_group_name_H-M   'P 1'
#
loop_
_entity.id
_entity.type
_entity.pdbx_description
1 polymer ?
#
loop_
_entity_poly.entity_id
_entity_poly.type
_entity_poly.pdbx_seq_one_letter_code
_entity_poly.pdbx_strand_id
1 'polypeptide(L)'
;MKTRHILISSLFMALAGSAMAQNAPTSGNVVGAAPAAPMSATATTPSAVPSNDPFVQKRQADADAKAEYKAQKKAAKQEYKADKKAAKAQLKQEKKDSTAQRNEALAASPAPPTDKTP
;
A
#
# COMPACT_ATOMS: atom_id res chain seq x y z
N MET A 1 -41.50 -3.32 8.92
CA MET A 1 -40.34 -3.00 9.78
C MET A 1 -39.37 -2.14 8.99
N LYS A 2 -38.68 -1.21 9.66
CA LYS A 2 -38.03 -0.02 9.10
C LYS A 2 -36.80 -0.34 8.21
N THR A 3 -36.77 0.19 6.99
CA THR A 3 -35.55 0.46 6.22
C THR A 3 -34.91 1.74 6.73
N ARG A 4 -33.84 1.60 7.51
CA ARG A 4 -33.05 2.72 8.03
C ARG A 4 -31.75 2.80 7.25
N HIS A 5 -31.61 3.91 6.51
CA HIS A 5 -30.43 4.74 6.26
C HIS A 5 -29.07 4.00 6.14
N ILE A 6 -28.27 4.26 5.12
CA ILE A 6 -27.42 5.45 5.11
C ILE A 6 -27.11 5.88 3.66
N LEU A 7 -27.41 7.16 3.41
CA LEU A 7 -26.94 7.96 2.30
C LEU A 7 -25.41 7.86 2.15
N ILE A 8 -24.96 7.42 0.98
CA ILE A 8 -23.58 7.56 0.53
C ILE A 8 -23.39 9.04 0.15
N SER A 9 -23.09 9.87 1.15
CA SER A 9 -22.69 11.26 0.98
C SER A 9 -21.17 11.35 1.07
N SER A 10 -20.47 10.86 0.05
CA SER A 10 -19.04 11.11 -0.12
C SER A 10 -18.86 12.47 -0.78
N LEU A 11 -18.87 13.51 0.05
CA LEU A 11 -18.41 14.85 -0.29
C LEU A 11 -16.91 14.78 -0.63
N PHE A 12 -16.58 14.69 -1.92
CA PHE A 12 -15.22 14.88 -2.42
C PHE A 12 -14.97 16.39 -2.56
N MET A 13 -14.52 17.02 -1.47
CA MET A 13 -13.85 18.31 -1.53
C MET A 13 -12.35 18.10 -1.38
N ALA A 14 -11.64 18.14 -2.51
CA ALA A 14 -10.20 18.39 -2.53
C ALA A 14 -9.97 19.71 -3.26
N LEU A 15 -9.56 20.66 -2.43
CA LEU A 15 -9.26 22.06 -2.64
C LEU A 15 -8.20 22.30 -3.73
N ALA A 16 -8.40 23.42 -4.42
CA ALA A 16 -7.56 24.04 -5.42
C ALA A 16 -6.05 23.97 -5.17
N GLY A 17 -5.33 23.49 -6.18
CA GLY A 17 -3.91 23.72 -6.40
C GLY A 17 -3.70 24.38 -7.76
N SER A 18 -4.22 25.59 -7.93
CA SER A 18 -3.87 26.45 -9.08
C SER A 18 -2.47 27.01 -8.85
N ALA A 19 -1.47 26.34 -9.40
CA ALA A 19 -0.13 26.88 -9.60
C ALA A 19 0.42 26.41 -10.96
N MET A 20 -0.20 26.90 -12.03
CA MET A 20 0.41 26.88 -13.37
C MET A 20 0.53 28.33 -13.86
N ALA A 21 1.50 29.04 -13.29
CA ALA A 21 2.11 30.26 -13.80
C ALA A 21 3.55 30.20 -13.24
N GLN A 22 4.63 30.29 -14.00
CA GLN A 22 4.90 31.19 -15.09
C GLN A 22 6.14 30.65 -15.81
N ASN A 23 6.00 30.19 -17.04
CA ASN A 23 7.14 29.89 -17.91
C ASN A 23 7.44 31.17 -18.69
N ALA A 24 8.45 31.92 -18.24
CA ALA A 24 9.00 33.06 -18.96
C ALA A 24 10.52 33.02 -18.85
N PRO A 25 11.27 32.81 -19.95
CA PRO A 25 12.71 32.97 -19.95
C PRO A 25 13.01 34.46 -20.11
N THR A 26 13.46 35.13 -19.04
CA THR A 26 14.09 36.45 -19.17
C THR A 26 15.60 36.28 -19.19
N SER A 27 16.15 36.26 -20.40
CA SER A 27 17.55 36.63 -20.67
C SER A 27 17.84 37.96 -19.97
N GLY A 28 18.83 37.97 -19.10
CA GLY A 28 19.21 39.16 -18.33
C GLY A 28 20.51 38.94 -17.58
N ASN A 29 21.62 39.22 -18.27
CA ASN A 29 22.96 39.34 -17.73
C ASN A 29 23.00 40.37 -16.58
N VAL A 30 23.29 39.92 -15.35
CA VAL A 30 23.76 40.80 -14.26
C VAL A 30 24.92 40.15 -13.49
N VAL A 31 26.09 40.77 -13.69
CA VAL A 31 27.29 40.68 -12.87
C VAL A 31 26.95 41.12 -11.43
N GLY A 32 27.39 40.35 -10.44
CA GLY A 32 27.18 40.69 -9.03
C GLY A 32 27.95 39.82 -8.04
N ALA A 33 29.20 40.22 -7.77
CA ALA A 33 29.94 40.13 -6.51
C ALA A 33 29.87 38.86 -5.62
N ALA A 34 31.02 38.20 -5.46
CA ALA A 34 31.36 37.41 -4.26
C ALA A 34 31.60 38.33 -3.05
N PRO A 35 31.46 37.83 -1.81
CA PRO A 35 32.66 37.50 -1.03
C PRO A 35 32.55 36.21 -0.18
N ALA A 36 33.69 35.83 0.38
CA ALA A 36 34.07 34.51 0.88
C ALA A 36 33.81 34.21 2.38
N ALA A 37 33.82 32.90 2.70
CA ALA A 37 34.13 32.20 3.97
C ALA A 37 33.07 32.22 5.11
N PRO A 38 32.94 31.18 5.99
CA PRO A 38 34.00 30.29 6.48
C PRO A 38 33.72 28.77 6.39
N MET A 39 34.80 28.02 6.60
CA MET A 39 34.84 26.56 6.65
C MET A 39 34.03 26.03 7.85
N SER A 40 33.20 25.02 7.62
CA SER A 40 32.72 24.11 8.65
C SER A 40 32.68 22.72 8.03
N ALA A 41 33.67 21.92 8.39
CA ALA A 41 33.73 20.49 8.08
C ALA A 41 32.69 19.77 8.94
N THR A 42 31.44 19.85 8.54
CA THR A 42 30.41 18.93 9.01
C THR A 42 30.49 17.73 8.08
N ALA A 43 30.87 16.58 8.65
CA ALA A 43 30.81 15.27 8.00
C ALA A 43 29.40 15.06 7.46
N THR A 44 29.21 15.48 6.23
CA THR A 44 28.03 15.19 5.45
C THR A 44 28.21 13.72 5.10
N THR A 45 27.22 12.89 5.44
CA THR A 45 26.91 11.71 4.63
C THR A 45 27.22 12.03 3.17
N PRO A 46 27.71 11.12 2.31
CA PRO A 46 27.77 11.44 0.90
C PRO A 46 26.32 11.60 0.43
N SER A 47 25.79 12.82 0.59
CA SER A 47 24.77 13.41 -0.24
C SER A 47 25.38 13.26 -1.60
N ALA A 48 24.99 12.18 -2.28
CA ALA A 48 25.50 11.82 -3.57
C ALA A 48 25.29 13.05 -4.44
N VAL A 49 26.33 13.87 -4.58
CA VAL A 49 26.32 14.98 -5.50
C VAL A 49 26.00 14.29 -6.81
N PRO A 50 24.83 14.55 -7.43
CA PRO A 50 24.46 13.84 -8.64
C PRO A 50 25.60 14.09 -9.61
N SER A 51 26.28 13.01 -10.01
CA SER A 51 27.37 13.14 -10.97
C SER A 51 26.81 13.85 -12.19
N ASN A 52 27.52 14.85 -12.71
CA ASN A 52 27.07 15.52 -13.94
C ASN A 52 27.22 14.62 -15.18
N ASP A 53 27.85 13.44 -15.04
CA ASP A 53 27.89 12.43 -16.09
C ASP A 53 26.50 11.76 -16.25
N PRO A 54 25.85 11.87 -17.43
CA PRO A 54 24.53 11.27 -17.67
C PRO A 54 24.51 9.75 -17.47
N PHE A 55 25.62 9.04 -17.73
CA PHE A 55 25.68 7.59 -17.53
C PHE A 55 25.72 7.20 -16.05
N VAL A 56 26.35 8.03 -15.21
CA VAL A 56 26.39 7.80 -13.77
C VAL A 56 25.02 8.10 -13.14
N GLN A 57 24.35 9.17 -13.58
CA GLN A 57 22.97 9.47 -13.17
C GLN A 57 22.02 8.33 -13.52
N LYS A 58 22.08 7.83 -14.77
CA LYS A 58 21.25 6.69 -15.20
C LYS A 58 21.52 5.44 -14.36
N ARG A 59 22.79 5.13 -14.08
CA ARG A 59 23.15 3.96 -13.26
C ARG A 59 22.60 4.07 -11.85
N GLN A 60 22.66 5.25 -11.24
CA GLN A 60 22.12 5.50 -9.91
C GLN A 60 20.59 5.36 -9.91
N ALA A 61 19.91 6.01 -10.86
CA ALA A 61 18.46 5.90 -11.02
C ALA A 61 18.00 4.45 -11.26
N ASP A 62 18.71 3.69 -12.10
CA ASP A 62 18.43 2.28 -12.35
C ASP A 62 18.64 1.43 -11.08
N ALA A 63 19.66 1.75 -10.28
CA ALA A 63 19.95 1.05 -9.01
C ALA A 63 18.84 1.32 -7.97
N ASP A 64 18.43 2.58 -7.84
CA ASP A 64 17.39 3.00 -6.91
C ASP A 64 16.03 2.41 -7.30
N ALA A 65 15.64 2.52 -8.57
CA ALA A 65 14.41 1.92 -9.09
C ALA A 65 14.38 0.39 -8.88
N LYS A 66 15.54 -0.28 -9.07
CA LYS A 66 15.64 -1.74 -8.84
C LYS A 66 15.57 -2.09 -7.35
N ALA A 67 16.10 -1.26 -6.47
CA ALA A 67 16.00 -1.43 -5.02
C ALA A 67 14.55 -1.27 -4.56
N GLU A 68 13.87 -0.21 -5.01
CA GLU A 68 12.46 0.04 -4.74
C GLU A 68 11.57 -1.10 -5.25
N TYR A 69 11.74 -1.53 -6.50
CA TYR A 69 10.98 -2.64 -7.04
C TYR A 69 11.16 -3.92 -6.22
N LYS A 70 12.39 -4.23 -5.80
CA LYS A 70 12.67 -5.39 -4.93
C LYS A 70 12.03 -5.25 -3.56
N ALA A 71 12.04 -4.05 -2.97
CA ALA A 71 11.41 -3.78 -1.69
C ALA A 71 9.89 -3.96 -1.78
N GLN A 72 9.24 -3.35 -2.78
CA GLN A 72 7.80 -3.48 -3.03
C GLN A 72 7.41 -4.94 -3.29
N LYS A 73 8.17 -5.65 -4.14
CA LYS A 73 7.93 -7.07 -4.42
C LYS A 73 8.04 -7.94 -3.16
N LYS A 74 9.00 -7.64 -2.28
CA LYS A 74 9.13 -8.34 -0.99
C LYS A 74 7.95 -8.04 -0.08
N ALA A 75 7.56 -6.77 0.06
CA ALA A 75 6.42 -6.34 0.88
C ALA A 75 5.12 -7.02 0.40
N ALA A 76 4.79 -6.91 -0.88
CA ALA A 76 3.60 -7.54 -1.48
C ALA A 76 3.60 -9.07 -1.29
N LYS A 77 4.77 -9.72 -1.36
CA LYS A 77 4.86 -11.16 -1.11
C LYS A 77 4.60 -11.53 0.36
N GLN A 78 4.96 -10.66 1.31
CA GLN A 78 4.66 -10.89 2.72
C GLN A 78 3.18 -10.67 3.02
N GLU A 79 2.59 -9.60 2.48
CA GLU A 79 1.16 -9.32 2.58
C GLU A 79 0.34 -10.48 2.01
N TYR A 80 0.63 -10.92 0.78
CA TYR A 80 -0.02 -12.07 0.18
C TYR A 80 0.06 -13.34 1.04
N LYS A 81 1.21 -13.59 1.67
CA LYS A 81 1.38 -14.75 2.57
C LYS A 81 0.55 -14.60 3.85
N ALA A 82 0.48 -13.40 4.41
CA ALA A 82 -0.33 -13.10 5.58
C ALA A 82 -1.82 -13.29 5.26
N ASP A 83 -2.30 -12.72 4.15
CA ASP A 83 -3.68 -12.83 3.69
C ASP A 83 -4.06 -14.29 3.41
N LYS A 84 -3.19 -15.03 2.74
CA LYS A 84 -3.38 -16.47 2.50
C LYS A 84 -3.50 -17.26 3.80
N LYS A 85 -2.73 -16.89 4.82
CA LYS A 85 -2.81 -17.55 6.14
C LYS A 85 -4.10 -17.17 6.85
N ALA A 86 -4.49 -15.90 6.83
CA ALA A 86 -5.74 -15.40 7.42
C ALA A 86 -6.97 -16.06 6.78
N ALA A 87 -7.04 -16.09 5.44
CA ALA A 87 -8.13 -16.74 4.71
C ALA A 87 -8.22 -18.25 5.01
N LYS A 88 -7.08 -18.94 5.10
CA LYS A 88 -7.06 -20.37 5.52
C LYS A 88 -7.55 -20.56 6.95
N ALA A 89 -7.26 -19.63 7.86
CA ALA A 89 -7.73 -19.70 9.23
C ALA A 89 -9.25 -19.48 9.30
N GLN A 90 -9.77 -18.49 8.58
CA GLN A 90 -11.21 -18.23 8.46
C GLN A 90 -11.95 -19.44 7.90
N LEU A 91 -11.49 -20.00 6.78
CA LEU A 91 -12.10 -21.19 6.19
C LEU A 91 -12.10 -22.40 7.14
N LYS A 92 -11.04 -22.58 7.94
CA LYS A 92 -11.01 -23.64 8.96
C LYS A 92 -12.02 -23.38 10.07
N GLN A 93 -12.20 -22.13 10.48
CA GLN A 93 -13.17 -21.76 11.50
C GLN A 93 -14.60 -21.98 11.00
N GLU A 94 -14.93 -21.48 9.80
CA GLU A 94 -16.23 -21.68 9.15
C GLU A 94 -16.57 -23.16 9.00
N LYS A 95 -15.60 -24.01 8.63
CA LYS A 95 -15.81 -25.46 8.56
C LYS A 95 -16.14 -26.08 9.91
N LYS A 96 -15.49 -25.64 10.99
CA LYS A 96 -15.78 -26.12 12.34
C LYS A 96 -17.17 -25.69 12.76
N ASP A 97 -17.50 -24.42 12.57
CA ASP A 97 -18.80 -23.86 12.95
C ASP A 97 -19.93 -24.52 12.15
N SER A 98 -19.74 -24.72 10.84
CA SER A 98 -20.69 -25.45 9.98
C SER A 98 -20.84 -26.91 10.41
N THR A 99 -19.75 -27.58 10.78
CA THR A 99 -19.81 -28.97 11.26
C THR A 99 -20.54 -29.05 12.61
N ALA A 100 -20.29 -28.11 13.52
CA ALA A 100 -20.99 -28.03 14.79
C ALA A 100 -22.50 -27.83 14.58
N GLN A 101 -22.89 -26.85 13.75
CA GLN A 101 -24.29 -26.61 13.40
C GLN A 101 -24.96 -27.84 12.76
N ARG A 102 -24.26 -28.52 11.84
CA ARG A 102 -24.77 -29.75 11.23
C ARG A 102 -24.95 -30.85 12.27
N ASN A 103 -23.99 -31.03 13.17
CA ASN A 103 -24.05 -32.06 14.20
C ASN A 103 -25.16 -31.74 15.23
N GLU A 104 -25.35 -30.48 15.61
CA GLU A 104 -26.47 -30.03 16.42
C GLU A 104 -27.81 -30.28 15.74
N ALA A 105 -27.93 -29.96 14.44
CA ALA A 105 -29.12 -30.23 13.67
C ALA A 105 -29.42 -31.73 13.57
N LEU A 106 -28.39 -32.58 13.42
CA LEU A 106 -28.53 -34.04 13.42
C LEU A 106 -28.91 -34.60 14.80
N ALA A 107 -28.38 -34.03 15.89
CA ALA A 107 -28.74 -34.42 17.26
C ALA A 107 -30.16 -33.97 17.66
N ALA A 108 -30.62 -32.83 17.12
CA ALA A 108 -31.97 -32.32 17.32
C ALA A 108 -33.00 -32.95 16.35
N SER A 109 -32.56 -33.69 15.33
CA SER A 109 -33.44 -34.38 14.40
C SER A 109 -33.87 -35.73 14.99
N PRO A 110 -35.18 -35.97 15.19
CA PRO A 110 -35.66 -37.25 15.67
C PRO A 110 -35.33 -38.36 14.65
N ALA A 111 -34.85 -39.50 15.14
CA ALA A 111 -34.51 -40.65 14.30
C ALA A 111 -35.67 -40.99 13.34
N PRO A 112 -35.40 -41.27 12.04
CA PRO A 112 -36.46 -41.69 11.14
C PRO A 112 -37.09 -42.98 11.67
N PRO A 113 -38.43 -43.14 11.61
CA PRO A 113 -39.08 -44.33 12.10
C PRO A 113 -38.48 -45.55 11.40
N THR A 114 -37.88 -46.45 12.18
CA THR A 114 -37.41 -47.73 11.66
C THR A 114 -38.65 -48.53 11.30
N ASP A 115 -38.97 -48.59 10.02
CA ASP A 115 -40.03 -49.44 9.50
C ASP A 115 -39.57 -50.90 9.65
N LYS A 116 -39.95 -51.52 10.77
CA LYS A 116 -39.85 -52.97 10.94
C LYS A 116 -41.17 -53.56 10.46
N THR A 117 -41.22 -53.88 9.19
CA THR A 117 -42.32 -54.64 8.59
C THR A 117 -42.18 -56.11 9.01
N PRO A 118 -43.23 -56.75 9.57
CA PRO A 118 -43.23 -58.15 10.01
C PRO A 118 -43.24 -59.18 8.87
#